data_AF-A0AAV8F9Q1-F1
#
_entry.id   AF-A0AAV8F9Q1-F1
#
_cell.length_a   1.000
_cell.length_b   1.000
_cell.length_c   1.000
_cell.angle_alpha   90.00
_cell.angle_beta   90.00
_cell.angle_gamma   90.00
#
_symmetry.space_group_name_H-M   'P 1'
#
loop_
_entity.id
_entity.type
_entity.pdbx_description
1 polymer ?
#
loop_
_entity_poly.entity_id
_entity_poly.type
_entity_poly.pdbx_seq_one_letter_code
_entity_poly.pdbx_strand_id
1 'polypeptide(L)'
;MNGFVQQANEIGGLGMVKAIMSAFDPSSVPVYAALADEFAVFDRWFASCPTSTQPNRLFVHSATAHGLSSNIRRYLVPGLPQKTIFDSIHEDGLSFGIYYQNIPAVLFYRSLRRLKYVNKFHSYKHAFKEHARSGTLPNYAVIEQHFFDTKGSPANDDHPSHDVSEGQKFIKEIYETLRASPQWNESALIITYDEHGGFYDHVPTPVEGVPSPDGIVGPAPFYFKFDRLGVRVPAILVSPWVQKGTVIHKPDGPTPTSEFEHSSIPATMKKLFNLTSDHLTKRDAWAGTFEKYFTIRNTPRTDCPEKLPEVKKTLRPFEPKEEVTLSEFQKEMMVLASQLYGVHPRRHLVEMVDRMSVGEASRYANEAVKVFLKNGRRKLQRLRQLRESNSKK
;
A
#
# COMPACT_ATOMS: atom_id res chain seq x y z
N MET A 1 -6.13 -15.26 -20.69
CA MET A 1 -5.06 -15.45 -19.69
C MET A 1 -4.04 -16.51 -20.15
N ASN A 2 -3.47 -16.39 -21.36
CA ASN A 2 -2.58 -17.42 -21.95
C ASN A 2 -1.18 -16.90 -22.35
N GLY A 3 -0.86 -15.63 -22.06
CA GLY A 3 0.41 -15.00 -22.42
C GLY A 3 1.53 -15.10 -21.38
N PHE A 4 1.27 -15.62 -20.18
CA PHE A 4 2.23 -15.58 -19.06
C PHE A 4 3.53 -16.34 -19.35
N VAL A 5 3.42 -17.58 -19.86
CA VAL A 5 4.58 -18.41 -20.21
C VAL A 5 5.43 -17.76 -21.30
N GLN A 6 4.77 -17.21 -22.34
CA GLN A 6 5.46 -16.50 -23.42
C GLN A 6 6.23 -15.30 -22.87
N GLN A 7 5.57 -14.44 -22.10
CA GLN A 7 6.18 -13.23 -21.55
C GLN A 7 7.34 -13.55 -20.58
N ALA A 8 7.17 -14.55 -19.72
CA ALA A 8 8.22 -14.99 -18.79
C ALA A 8 9.44 -15.55 -19.53
N ASN A 9 9.22 -16.31 -20.61
CA ASN A 9 10.30 -16.83 -21.43
C ASN A 9 11.08 -15.71 -22.14
N GLU A 10 10.38 -14.69 -22.66
CA GLU A 10 10.99 -13.51 -23.30
C GLU A 10 11.85 -12.69 -22.33
N ILE A 11 11.45 -12.59 -21.05
CA ILE A 11 12.14 -11.76 -20.05
C ILE A 11 13.29 -12.50 -19.34
N GLY A 12 13.06 -13.76 -18.94
CA GLY A 12 13.95 -14.46 -18.00
C GLY A 12 14.21 -15.94 -18.31
N GLY A 13 13.76 -16.44 -19.47
CA GLY A 13 13.95 -17.81 -19.91
C GLY A 13 13.23 -18.87 -19.06
N LEU A 14 13.60 -20.14 -19.26
CA LEU A 14 12.88 -21.31 -18.72
C LEU A 14 12.77 -21.35 -17.18
N GLY A 15 13.75 -20.81 -16.45
CA GLY A 15 13.70 -20.75 -14.98
C GLY A 15 12.57 -19.87 -14.47
N MET A 16 12.32 -18.74 -15.15
CA MET A 16 11.23 -17.82 -14.83
C MET A 16 9.86 -18.44 -15.17
N VAL A 17 9.75 -19.19 -16.27
CA VAL A 17 8.51 -19.88 -16.68
C VAL A 17 7.97 -20.80 -15.60
N LYS A 18 8.84 -21.57 -14.93
CA LYS A 18 8.39 -22.45 -13.83
C LYS A 18 7.93 -21.63 -12.63
N ALA A 19 8.64 -20.57 -12.28
CA ALA A 19 8.31 -19.74 -11.14
C ALA A 19 6.96 -19.04 -11.29
N ILE A 20 6.69 -18.40 -12.44
CA ILE A 20 5.45 -17.64 -12.66
C ILE A 20 4.18 -18.51 -12.65
N MET A 21 4.30 -19.82 -12.93
CA MET A 21 3.17 -20.76 -12.89
C MET A 21 3.03 -21.47 -11.53
N SER A 22 3.90 -21.18 -10.57
CA SER A 22 3.89 -21.81 -9.24
C SER A 22 2.96 -21.07 -8.28
N ALA A 23 2.49 -21.77 -7.27
CA ALA A 23 1.77 -21.22 -6.12
C ALA A 23 2.39 -21.77 -4.82
N PHE A 24 2.21 -21.05 -3.71
CA PHE A 24 2.61 -21.56 -2.40
C PHE A 24 1.61 -22.59 -1.89
N ASP A 25 2.13 -23.67 -1.32
CA ASP A 25 1.32 -24.57 -0.51
C ASP A 25 0.88 -23.85 0.78
N PRO A 26 -0.38 -24.00 1.25
CA PRO A 26 -0.86 -23.33 2.47
C PRO A 26 0.03 -23.59 3.70
N SER A 27 0.66 -24.76 3.81
CA SER A 27 1.59 -25.08 4.91
C SER A 27 2.90 -24.28 4.87
N SER A 28 3.26 -23.73 3.70
CA SER A 28 4.40 -22.83 3.53
C SER A 28 4.07 -21.39 3.91
N VAL A 29 2.78 -21.01 3.82
CA VAL A 29 2.28 -19.69 4.17
C VAL A 29 1.25 -19.72 5.32
N PRO A 30 1.61 -20.31 6.49
CA PRO A 30 0.65 -20.62 7.54
C PRO A 30 -0.05 -19.40 8.15
N VAL A 31 0.57 -18.21 8.13
CA VAL A 31 -0.06 -16.97 8.62
C VAL A 31 -1.18 -16.55 7.68
N TYR A 32 -0.92 -16.54 6.37
CA TYR A 32 -1.93 -16.17 5.38
C TYR A 32 -3.06 -17.21 5.29
N ALA A 33 -2.73 -18.50 5.38
CA ALA A 33 -3.71 -19.57 5.45
C ALA A 33 -4.64 -19.42 6.66
N ALA A 34 -4.07 -19.19 7.86
CA ALA A 34 -4.88 -18.99 9.06
C ALA A 34 -5.78 -17.74 8.97
N LEU A 35 -5.29 -16.64 8.41
CA LEU A 35 -6.12 -15.45 8.22
C LEU A 35 -7.27 -15.69 7.24
N ALA A 36 -7.02 -16.45 6.17
CA ALA A 36 -8.05 -16.83 5.20
C ALA A 36 -9.13 -17.72 5.83
N ASP A 37 -8.74 -18.72 6.63
CA ASP A 37 -9.66 -19.64 7.32
C ASP A 37 -10.47 -18.93 8.42
N GLU A 38 -9.87 -17.97 9.11
CA GLU A 38 -10.48 -17.32 10.27
C GLU A 38 -11.32 -16.08 9.93
N PHE A 39 -11.11 -15.45 8.77
CA PHE A 39 -11.75 -14.19 8.41
C PHE A 39 -12.37 -14.25 7.00
N ALA A 40 -12.22 -13.17 6.21
CA ALA A 40 -12.72 -13.13 4.84
C ALA A 40 -11.60 -12.95 3.82
N VAL A 41 -11.73 -13.64 2.70
CA VAL A 41 -10.91 -13.42 1.50
C VAL A 41 -11.77 -12.89 0.36
N PHE A 42 -11.25 -11.96 -0.42
CA PHE A 42 -11.86 -11.57 -1.68
C PHE A 42 -11.32 -12.47 -2.79
N ASP A 43 -12.19 -13.20 -3.48
CA ASP A 43 -11.79 -14.01 -4.63
C ASP A 43 -11.85 -13.21 -5.95
N ARG A 44 -12.17 -11.91 -5.88
CA ARG A 44 -12.27 -11.00 -7.04
C ARG A 44 -11.80 -9.58 -6.73
N TRP A 45 -10.63 -9.46 -6.10
CA TRP A 45 -9.93 -8.18 -5.96
C TRP A 45 -8.87 -8.02 -7.05
N PHE A 46 -8.96 -6.99 -7.88
CA PHE A 46 -8.06 -6.79 -9.01
C PHE A 46 -7.10 -5.63 -8.79
N ALA A 47 -5.89 -5.73 -9.36
CA ALA A 47 -5.05 -4.56 -9.52
C ALA A 47 -5.79 -3.51 -10.38
N SER A 48 -5.75 -2.23 -9.99
CA SER A 48 -6.51 -1.17 -10.67
C SER A 48 -6.09 -0.94 -12.11
N CYS A 49 -4.88 -1.34 -12.49
CA CYS A 49 -4.39 -1.28 -13.86
C CYS A 49 -3.34 -2.39 -14.13
N PRO A 50 -3.23 -2.86 -15.39
CA PRO A 50 -2.25 -3.88 -15.79
C PRO A 50 -0.85 -3.27 -15.96
N THR A 51 -0.32 -2.64 -14.90
CA THR A 51 0.97 -1.93 -14.90
C THR A 51 1.76 -2.19 -13.62
N SER A 52 2.90 -1.53 -13.46
CA SER A 52 3.81 -1.68 -12.32
C SER A 52 3.22 -1.24 -10.97
N THR A 53 3.98 -1.50 -9.91
CA THR A 53 3.72 -1.14 -8.51
C THR A 53 3.21 0.29 -8.31
N GLN A 54 3.93 1.30 -8.80
CA GLN A 54 3.64 2.68 -8.40
C GLN A 54 2.27 3.17 -8.89
N PRO A 55 1.87 2.99 -10.16
CA PRO A 55 0.50 3.26 -10.60
C PRO A 55 -0.56 2.60 -9.72
N ASN A 56 -0.43 1.32 -9.41
CA ASN A 56 -1.42 0.60 -8.60
C ASN A 56 -1.48 1.12 -7.15
N ARG A 57 -0.33 1.39 -6.52
CA ARG A 57 -0.28 2.04 -5.19
C ARG A 57 -0.92 3.44 -5.19
N LEU A 58 -0.93 4.13 -6.34
CA LEU A 58 -1.59 5.43 -6.44
C LEU A 58 -3.12 5.32 -6.45
N PHE A 59 -3.68 4.29 -7.08
CA PHE A 59 -5.12 4.04 -7.03
C PHE A 59 -5.62 3.80 -5.60
N VAL A 60 -4.84 3.13 -4.74
CA VAL A 60 -5.19 2.87 -3.32
C VAL A 60 -5.57 4.14 -2.56
N HIS A 61 -4.87 5.25 -2.78
CA HIS A 61 -5.06 6.47 -1.98
C HIS A 61 -5.65 7.64 -2.75
N SER A 62 -5.70 7.59 -4.07
CA SER A 62 -6.19 8.69 -4.89
C SER A 62 -7.15 8.30 -6.01
N ALA A 63 -7.47 7.00 -6.14
CA ALA A 63 -8.35 6.47 -7.19
C ALA A 63 -7.91 6.84 -8.62
N THR A 64 -6.64 7.20 -8.83
CA THR A 64 -6.02 7.44 -10.14
C THR A 64 -4.50 7.30 -10.06
N ALA A 65 -3.87 6.90 -11.17
CA ALA A 65 -2.42 7.00 -11.34
C ALA A 65 -1.99 8.34 -11.97
N HIS A 66 -2.92 9.26 -12.23
CA HIS A 66 -2.68 10.56 -12.86
C HIS A 66 -1.88 10.45 -14.18
N GLY A 67 -2.30 9.51 -15.02
CA GLY A 67 -1.64 9.23 -16.30
C GLY A 67 -0.36 8.38 -16.21
N LEU A 68 0.12 8.00 -15.01
CA LEU A 68 1.29 7.14 -14.90
C LEU A 68 0.93 5.69 -15.26
N SER A 69 1.45 5.21 -16.38
CA SER A 69 1.35 3.80 -16.80
C SER A 69 2.61 2.98 -16.50
N SER A 70 3.63 3.62 -15.94
CA SER A 70 4.89 3.02 -15.56
C SER A 70 5.64 3.93 -14.57
N ASN A 71 6.81 3.48 -14.16
CA ASN A 71 7.68 4.12 -13.20
C ASN A 71 8.47 5.29 -13.82
N ILE A 72 7.84 6.46 -13.99
CA ILE A 72 8.45 7.60 -14.70
C ILE A 72 8.99 8.64 -13.72
N ARG A 73 10.29 8.56 -13.45
CA ARG A 73 11.04 9.38 -12.47
C ARG A 73 10.80 10.90 -12.59
N ARG A 74 10.67 11.45 -13.80
CA ARG A 74 10.49 12.91 -14.03
C ARG A 74 9.22 13.45 -13.39
N TYR A 75 8.15 12.68 -13.35
CA TYR A 75 6.87 13.12 -12.80
C TYR A 75 6.80 13.00 -11.26
N LEU A 76 7.70 12.21 -10.66
CA LEU A 76 7.71 11.97 -9.20
C LEU A 76 8.38 13.08 -8.40
N VAL A 77 9.29 13.84 -9.04
CA VAL A 77 10.04 14.95 -8.44
C VAL A 77 9.11 16.02 -7.83
N PRO A 78 8.22 16.68 -8.58
CA PRO A 78 7.35 17.73 -8.04
C PRO A 78 6.33 17.20 -7.01
N GLY A 79 6.15 15.88 -6.94
CA GLY A 79 5.06 15.24 -6.23
C GLY A 79 3.76 15.29 -7.03
N LEU A 80 3.00 14.22 -6.92
CA LEU A 80 1.76 14.02 -7.65
C LEU A 80 0.65 14.94 -7.12
N PRO A 81 -0.10 15.61 -8.01
CA PRO A 81 -0.98 16.71 -7.61
C PRO A 81 -2.38 16.25 -7.16
N GLN A 82 -2.78 15.00 -7.43
CA GLN A 82 -4.13 14.55 -7.16
C GLN A 82 -4.47 14.57 -5.66
N LYS A 83 -5.76 14.82 -5.37
CA LYS A 83 -6.31 14.74 -4.02
C LYS A 83 -6.26 13.29 -3.54
N THR A 84 -6.01 13.10 -2.25
CA THR A 84 -5.96 11.77 -1.64
C THR A 84 -7.12 11.56 -0.67
N ILE A 85 -7.40 10.31 -0.34
CA ILE A 85 -8.36 9.95 0.72
C ILE A 85 -7.94 10.53 2.08
N PHE A 86 -6.64 10.69 2.33
CA PHE A 86 -6.13 11.36 3.53
C PHE A 86 -6.56 12.84 3.60
N ASP A 87 -6.63 13.51 2.45
CA ASP A 87 -7.12 14.88 2.37
C ASP A 87 -8.61 14.93 2.75
N SER A 88 -9.44 14.06 2.17
CA SER A 88 -10.88 13.97 2.48
C SER A 88 -11.16 13.62 3.94
N ILE A 89 -10.47 12.61 4.50
CA ILE A 89 -10.59 12.22 5.91
C ILE A 89 -10.24 13.40 6.82
N HIS A 90 -9.17 14.13 6.51
CA HIS A 90 -8.77 15.27 7.31
C HIS A 90 -9.74 16.45 7.21
N GLU A 91 -10.28 16.71 6.02
CA GLU A 91 -11.24 17.79 5.77
C GLU A 91 -12.53 17.59 6.57
N ASP A 92 -12.94 16.34 6.79
CA ASP A 92 -14.10 15.98 7.63
C ASP A 92 -13.77 15.84 9.12
N GLY A 93 -12.59 16.31 9.55
CA GLY A 93 -12.19 16.31 10.96
C GLY A 93 -11.79 14.94 11.52
N LEU A 94 -11.71 13.91 10.68
CA LEU A 94 -11.28 12.57 11.09
C LEU A 94 -9.74 12.48 11.13
N SER A 95 -9.26 11.50 11.88
CA SER A 95 -7.84 11.26 12.07
C SER A 95 -7.31 10.21 11.09
N PHE A 96 -6.10 10.44 10.57
CA PHE A 96 -5.34 9.42 9.86
C PHE A 96 -3.91 9.33 10.41
N GLY A 97 -3.23 8.21 10.14
CA GLY A 97 -1.83 8.01 10.49
C GLY A 97 -1.13 7.06 9.50
N ILE A 98 0.14 7.34 9.25
CA ILE A 98 1.00 6.57 8.35
C ILE A 98 2.14 6.00 9.19
N TYR A 99 2.17 4.67 9.33
CA TYR A 99 3.15 3.93 10.11
C TYR A 99 4.11 3.25 9.15
N TYR A 100 5.36 3.69 9.12
CA TYR A 100 6.32 3.26 8.10
C TYR A 100 7.61 2.71 8.73
N GLN A 101 8.26 1.78 8.01
CA GLN A 101 9.52 1.16 8.45
C GLN A 101 10.75 1.85 7.84
N ASN A 102 10.69 2.31 6.59
CA ASN A 102 11.81 2.99 5.93
C ASN A 102 11.39 4.32 5.27
N ILE A 103 10.96 4.30 4.01
CA ILE A 103 10.44 5.48 3.31
C ILE A 103 8.96 5.29 2.95
N PRO A 104 8.05 6.17 3.40
CA PRO A 104 6.64 6.04 3.08
C PRO A 104 6.38 6.48 1.64
N ALA A 105 5.98 5.54 0.80
CA ALA A 105 5.62 5.74 -0.61
C ALA A 105 4.48 6.75 -0.78
N VAL A 106 3.58 6.90 0.20
CA VAL A 106 2.55 7.94 0.16
C VAL A 106 3.13 9.37 0.08
N LEU A 107 4.41 9.59 0.40
CA LEU A 107 5.08 10.88 0.14
C LEU A 107 5.28 11.18 -1.35
N PHE A 108 4.93 10.31 -2.29
CA PHE A 108 4.80 10.72 -3.70
C PHE A 108 3.69 11.74 -3.90
N TYR A 109 2.65 11.75 -3.07
CA TYR A 109 1.62 12.79 -3.12
C TYR A 109 2.14 14.11 -2.59
N ARG A 110 2.00 15.16 -3.40
CA ARG A 110 2.40 16.51 -3.01
C ARG A 110 1.64 17.02 -1.80
N SER A 111 0.37 16.62 -1.63
CA SER A 111 -0.45 17.02 -0.48
C SER A 111 0.12 16.50 0.84
N LEU A 112 0.63 15.26 0.86
CA LEU A 112 1.23 14.64 2.05
C LEU A 112 2.61 15.19 2.44
N ARG A 113 3.24 15.98 1.56
CA ARG A 113 4.46 16.73 1.89
C ARG A 113 4.19 18.04 2.63
N ARG A 114 2.93 18.44 2.81
CA ARG A 114 2.55 19.71 3.46
C ARG A 114 2.78 19.68 4.96
N LEU A 115 3.13 20.83 5.54
CA LEU A 115 3.40 20.97 6.97
C LEU A 115 2.26 20.49 7.87
N LYS A 116 0.99 20.65 7.46
CA LYS A 116 -0.17 20.19 8.22
C LYS A 116 -0.17 18.68 8.50
N TYR A 117 0.54 17.89 7.69
CA TYR A 117 0.57 16.43 7.80
C TYR A 117 1.87 15.85 8.36
N VAL A 118 2.88 16.67 8.67
CA VAL A 118 4.19 16.14 9.15
C VAL A 118 4.07 15.32 10.45
N ASN A 119 3.06 15.59 11.28
CA ASN A 119 2.81 14.86 12.53
C ASN A 119 1.93 13.61 12.33
N LYS A 120 1.59 13.27 11.08
CA LYS A 120 0.82 12.08 10.72
C LYS A 120 1.70 10.90 10.33
N PHE A 121 3.02 11.10 10.32
CA PHE A 121 4.02 10.09 10.00
C PHE A 121 4.66 9.57 11.29
N HIS A 122 4.59 8.26 11.47
CA HIS A 122 4.95 7.55 12.69
C HIS A 122 5.89 6.39 12.37
N SER A 123 6.87 6.14 13.22
CA SER A 123 7.69 4.93 13.12
C SER A 123 6.82 3.71 13.41
N TYR A 124 6.77 2.76 12.50
CA TYR A 124 6.07 1.49 12.72
C TYR A 124 6.60 0.78 13.98
N LYS A 125 7.92 0.60 14.07
CA LYS A 125 8.59 -0.15 15.16
C LYS A 125 8.23 0.32 16.56
N HIS A 126 8.03 1.63 16.76
CA HIS A 126 7.80 2.22 18.08
C HIS A 126 6.37 2.70 18.28
N ALA A 127 5.84 3.48 17.34
CA ALA A 127 4.59 4.20 17.56
C ALA A 127 3.35 3.36 17.24
N PHE A 128 3.42 2.39 16.33
CA PHE A 128 2.26 1.56 16.01
C PHE A 128 1.81 0.74 17.22
N LYS A 129 2.76 -0.02 17.82
CA LYS A 129 2.50 -0.81 19.03
C LYS A 129 2.04 0.04 20.19
N GLU A 130 2.65 1.23 20.37
CA GLU A 130 2.25 2.12 21.46
C GLU A 130 0.83 2.66 21.25
N HIS A 131 0.51 3.17 20.05
CA HIS A 131 -0.83 3.69 19.77
C HIS A 131 -1.90 2.59 19.85
N ALA A 132 -1.57 1.36 19.42
CA ALA A 132 -2.45 0.21 19.56
C ALA A 132 -2.69 -0.13 21.04
N ARG A 133 -1.62 -0.20 21.85
CA ARG A 133 -1.70 -0.48 23.29
C ARG A 133 -2.48 0.58 24.07
N SER A 134 -2.32 1.86 23.70
CA SER A 134 -3.02 2.97 24.35
C SER A 134 -4.44 3.19 23.83
N GLY A 135 -4.88 2.47 22.80
CA GLY A 135 -6.19 2.66 22.19
C GLY A 135 -6.34 4.01 21.49
N THR A 136 -5.26 4.48 20.84
CA THR A 136 -5.22 5.78 20.14
C THR A 136 -4.85 5.63 18.67
N LEU A 137 -5.14 4.49 18.04
CA LEU A 137 -5.03 4.34 16.60
C LEU A 137 -6.05 5.28 15.91
N PRO A 138 -5.68 5.87 14.76
CA PRO A 138 -6.53 6.82 14.04
C PRO A 138 -7.68 6.11 13.31
N ASN A 139 -8.66 6.88 12.82
CA ASN A 139 -9.77 6.36 12.01
C ASN A 139 -9.29 5.65 10.74
N TYR A 140 -8.21 6.14 10.12
CA TYR A 140 -7.57 5.53 8.97
C TYR A 140 -6.06 5.41 9.16
N ALA A 141 -5.57 4.18 9.30
CA ALA A 141 -4.15 3.88 9.43
C ALA A 141 -3.63 3.19 8.18
N VAL A 142 -2.49 3.65 7.66
CA VAL A 142 -1.75 2.96 6.60
C VAL A 142 -0.43 2.47 7.18
N ILE A 143 -0.15 1.19 7.01
CA ILE A 143 1.09 0.55 7.44
C ILE A 143 1.92 0.27 6.19
N GLU A 144 3.12 0.84 6.12
CA GLU A 144 4.05 0.66 5.00
C GLU A 144 5.19 -0.29 5.34
N GLN A 145 5.49 -1.14 4.37
CA GLN A 145 6.47 -2.22 4.47
C GLN A 145 7.92 -1.69 4.49
N HIS A 146 8.85 -2.62 4.69
CA HIS A 146 10.27 -2.42 4.51
C HIS A 146 10.66 -2.87 3.10
N PHE A 147 11.04 -1.92 2.23
CA PHE A 147 11.29 -2.19 0.80
C PHE A 147 12.74 -2.56 0.46
N PHE A 148 13.67 -2.45 1.41
CA PHE A 148 15.10 -2.66 1.17
C PHE A 148 15.59 -3.91 1.89
N ASP A 149 16.02 -4.92 1.13
CA ASP A 149 16.42 -6.20 1.69
C ASP A 149 17.84 -6.14 2.27
N THR A 150 17.92 -5.77 3.56
CA THR A 150 19.18 -5.59 4.29
C THR A 150 19.38 -6.66 5.36
N LYS A 151 20.62 -6.99 5.73
CA LYS A 151 20.88 -8.08 6.70
C LYS A 151 20.31 -7.80 8.10
N GLY A 152 20.35 -6.54 8.54
CA GLY A 152 19.84 -6.14 9.86
C GLY A 152 18.33 -5.89 9.90
N SER A 153 17.70 -5.69 8.74
CA SER A 153 16.27 -5.47 8.59
C SER A 153 15.88 -6.00 7.20
N PRO A 154 15.50 -7.27 7.07
CA PRO A 154 15.07 -7.84 5.80
C PRO A 154 13.86 -7.08 5.23
N ALA A 155 13.68 -7.16 3.91
CA ALA A 155 12.45 -6.66 3.30
C ALA A 155 11.26 -7.58 3.64
N ASN A 156 10.08 -7.00 3.82
CA ASN A 156 8.87 -7.72 4.26
C ASN A 156 7.62 -7.33 3.46
N ASP A 157 7.82 -6.98 2.19
CA ASP A 157 6.81 -6.52 1.25
C ASP A 157 6.34 -7.59 0.25
N ASP A 158 6.81 -8.83 0.41
CA ASP A 158 6.54 -9.97 -0.48
C ASP A 158 6.92 -9.72 -1.96
N HIS A 159 7.74 -8.71 -2.26
CA HIS A 159 8.19 -8.45 -3.62
C HIS A 159 8.98 -9.66 -4.15
N PRO A 160 8.85 -10.03 -5.44
CA PRO A 160 9.64 -11.12 -6.02
C PRO A 160 11.14 -10.97 -5.69
N SER A 161 11.78 -12.07 -5.27
CA SER A 161 13.14 -12.19 -4.68
C SER A 161 13.29 -11.91 -3.18
N HIS A 162 12.35 -11.22 -2.54
CA HIS A 162 12.31 -11.09 -1.08
C HIS A 162 11.71 -12.35 -0.44
N ASP A 163 11.95 -12.54 0.86
CA ASP A 163 11.46 -13.70 1.57
C ASP A 163 10.01 -13.51 2.04
N VAL A 164 9.09 -14.28 1.47
CA VAL A 164 7.67 -14.27 1.88
C VAL A 164 7.50 -14.67 3.36
N SER A 165 8.48 -15.36 3.96
CA SER A 165 8.47 -15.63 5.41
C SER A 165 8.55 -14.35 6.26
N GLU A 166 9.23 -13.31 5.77
CA GLU A 166 9.33 -12.02 6.46
C GLU A 166 8.03 -11.21 6.36
N GLY A 167 7.36 -11.25 5.20
CA GLY A 167 6.01 -10.68 5.04
C GLY A 167 4.99 -11.33 5.98
N GLN A 168 5.04 -12.66 6.10
CA GLN A 168 4.19 -13.38 7.06
C GLN A 168 4.44 -12.97 8.51
N LYS A 169 5.71 -12.86 8.93
CA LYS A 169 6.07 -12.38 10.29
C LYS A 169 5.55 -10.96 10.52
N PHE A 170 5.67 -10.11 9.51
CA PHE A 170 5.19 -8.73 9.57
C PHE A 170 3.67 -8.65 9.73
N ILE A 171 2.91 -9.36 8.89
CA ILE A 171 1.45 -9.42 8.99
C ILE A 171 1.00 -10.04 10.33
N LYS A 172 1.67 -11.08 10.80
CA LYS A 172 1.42 -11.67 12.14
C LYS A 172 1.61 -10.64 13.24
N GLU A 173 2.68 -9.86 13.21
CA GLU A 173 2.93 -8.81 14.21
C GLU A 173 1.84 -7.73 14.19
N ILE A 174 1.41 -7.29 13.00
CA ILE A 174 0.32 -6.32 12.85
C ILE A 174 -0.97 -6.88 13.44
N TYR A 175 -1.33 -8.10 13.05
CA TYR A 175 -2.53 -8.77 13.54
C TYR A 175 -2.54 -8.88 15.06
N GLU A 176 -1.48 -9.44 15.65
CA GLU A 176 -1.42 -9.67 17.10
C GLU A 176 -1.37 -8.35 17.89
N THR A 177 -0.77 -7.30 17.31
CA THR A 177 -0.79 -5.95 17.88
C THR A 177 -2.21 -5.37 17.91
N LEU A 178 -2.97 -5.51 16.82
CA LEU A 178 -4.37 -5.08 16.78
C LEU A 178 -5.26 -5.94 17.67
N ARG A 179 -5.05 -7.25 17.67
CA ARG A 179 -5.82 -8.22 18.46
C ARG A 179 -5.69 -8.00 19.97
N ALA A 180 -4.53 -7.53 20.42
CA ALA A 180 -4.26 -7.16 21.81
C ALA A 180 -4.68 -5.72 22.16
N SER A 181 -5.11 -4.91 21.18
CA SER A 181 -5.52 -3.53 21.41
C SER A 181 -6.91 -3.47 22.07
N PRO A 182 -7.16 -2.50 22.98
CA PRO A 182 -8.52 -2.20 23.43
C PRO A 182 -9.45 -1.78 22.27
N GLN A 183 -8.91 -1.32 21.14
CA GLN A 183 -9.67 -0.97 19.94
C GLN A 183 -9.94 -2.17 19.00
N TRP A 184 -9.62 -3.42 19.38
CA TRP A 184 -9.84 -4.60 18.52
C TRP A 184 -11.27 -4.68 17.97
N ASN A 185 -12.27 -4.46 18.84
CA ASN A 185 -13.68 -4.48 18.46
C ASN A 185 -14.13 -3.25 17.65
N GLU A 186 -13.25 -2.29 17.41
CA GLU A 186 -13.48 -1.10 16.59
C GLU A 186 -12.56 -1.08 15.36
N SER A 187 -11.85 -2.18 15.10
CA SER A 187 -10.83 -2.26 14.07
C SER A 187 -11.22 -3.19 12.91
N ALA A 188 -10.75 -2.82 11.72
CA ALA A 188 -10.68 -3.68 10.55
C ALA A 188 -9.30 -3.53 9.91
N LEU A 189 -8.70 -4.65 9.54
CA LEU A 189 -7.45 -4.73 8.80
C LEU A 189 -7.74 -5.27 7.41
N ILE A 190 -7.36 -4.49 6.39
CA ILE A 190 -7.34 -4.92 5.00
C ILE A 190 -5.89 -5.20 4.60
N ILE A 191 -5.62 -6.42 4.13
CA ILE A 191 -4.33 -6.81 3.58
C ILE A 191 -4.55 -6.98 2.08
N THR A 192 -3.77 -6.30 1.24
CA THR A 192 -3.85 -6.43 -0.21
C THR A 192 -2.49 -6.17 -0.85
N TYR A 193 -2.36 -6.52 -2.12
CA TYR A 193 -1.14 -6.38 -2.92
C TYR A 193 -1.38 -5.36 -4.02
N ASP A 194 -0.37 -4.60 -4.38
CA ASP A 194 -0.44 -3.60 -5.44
C ASP A 194 -0.57 -4.24 -6.83
N GLU A 195 0.20 -5.29 -7.11
CA GLU A 195 0.14 -6.05 -8.35
C GLU A 195 0.51 -7.53 -8.13
N HIS A 196 0.48 -8.34 -9.20
CA HIS A 196 0.57 -9.81 -9.15
C HIS A 196 2.00 -10.40 -9.21
N GLY A 197 3.06 -9.59 -9.25
CA GLY A 197 4.46 -10.01 -9.37
C GLY A 197 4.83 -10.70 -10.69
N GLY A 198 3.94 -10.70 -11.70
CA GLY A 198 4.08 -11.47 -12.93
C GLY A 198 3.59 -12.92 -12.83
N PHE A 199 3.09 -13.34 -11.67
CA PHE A 199 2.59 -14.70 -11.45
C PHE A 199 1.23 -14.91 -12.12
N TYR A 200 0.99 -16.14 -12.56
CA TYR A 200 -0.22 -16.54 -13.25
C TYR A 200 -1.46 -16.46 -12.36
N ASP A 201 -2.53 -15.91 -12.90
CA ASP A 201 -3.88 -16.08 -12.40
C ASP A 201 -4.80 -16.47 -13.57
N HIS A 202 -5.77 -17.36 -13.30
CA HIS A 202 -6.65 -17.91 -14.32
C HIS A 202 -7.86 -17.01 -14.62
N VAL A 203 -8.21 -16.10 -13.71
CA VAL A 203 -9.41 -15.26 -13.82
C VAL A 203 -9.17 -14.15 -14.85
N PRO A 204 -9.99 -14.04 -15.90
CA PRO A 204 -9.91 -12.93 -16.84
C PRO A 204 -10.07 -11.58 -16.15
N THR A 205 -9.27 -10.60 -16.56
CA THR A 205 -9.33 -9.26 -15.99
C THR A 205 -10.59 -8.52 -16.46
N PRO A 206 -11.29 -7.79 -15.58
CA PRO A 206 -12.43 -6.97 -15.98
C PRO A 206 -12.04 -5.86 -16.95
N VAL A 207 -12.77 -5.77 -18.06
CA VAL A 207 -12.59 -4.76 -19.12
C VAL A 207 -13.89 -4.02 -19.45
N GLU A 208 -15.04 -4.51 -18.98
CA GLU A 208 -16.35 -3.95 -19.29
C GLU A 208 -16.76 -2.94 -18.22
N GLY A 209 -17.24 -1.76 -18.63
CA GLY A 209 -17.80 -0.76 -17.73
C GLY A 209 -16.80 -0.09 -16.79
N VAL A 210 -15.51 -0.42 -16.87
CA VAL A 210 -14.43 0.14 -16.05
C VAL A 210 -14.16 1.59 -16.49
N PRO A 211 -14.57 2.64 -15.72
CA PRO A 211 -14.44 4.02 -16.20
C PRO A 211 -12.98 4.51 -16.23
N SER A 212 -12.59 5.36 -17.17
CA SER A 212 -11.36 6.15 -16.96
C SER A 212 -11.53 7.01 -15.71
N PRO A 213 -10.57 7.03 -14.76
CA PRO A 213 -10.75 7.67 -13.47
C PRO A 213 -11.00 9.18 -13.61
N ASP A 214 -10.14 9.86 -14.36
CA ASP A 214 -10.08 11.31 -14.49
C ASP A 214 -9.95 11.79 -15.96
N GLY A 215 -10.02 10.86 -16.92
CA GLY A 215 -9.87 11.15 -18.35
C GLY A 215 -8.43 11.41 -18.79
N ILE A 216 -7.45 11.27 -17.90
CA ILE A 216 -6.04 11.43 -18.24
C ILE A 216 -5.55 10.14 -18.91
N VAL A 217 -4.99 10.27 -20.11
CA VAL A 217 -4.37 9.17 -20.83
C VAL A 217 -2.89 9.05 -20.48
N GLY A 218 -2.40 7.81 -20.50
CA GLY A 218 -0.98 7.52 -20.32
C GLY A 218 -0.12 8.11 -21.45
N PRO A 219 1.20 8.17 -21.24
CA PRO A 219 2.12 8.68 -22.25
C PRO A 219 2.22 7.75 -23.48
N ALA A 220 2.85 8.27 -24.53
CA ALA A 220 3.30 7.48 -25.67
C ALA A 220 4.24 6.33 -25.22
N PRO A 221 4.29 5.21 -25.96
CA PRO A 221 3.56 4.96 -27.23
C PRO A 221 2.15 4.37 -27.02
N PHE A 222 1.78 4.00 -25.80
CA PHE A 222 0.58 3.18 -25.56
C PHE A 222 -0.71 3.98 -25.34
N TYR A 223 -0.61 5.23 -24.88
CA TYR A 223 -1.78 6.10 -24.64
C TYR A 223 -2.88 5.41 -23.80
N PHE A 224 -2.45 4.70 -22.76
CA PHE A 224 -3.33 3.85 -21.97
C PHE A 224 -4.43 4.68 -21.29
N LYS A 225 -5.71 4.34 -21.51
CA LYS A 225 -6.85 5.13 -21.06
C LYS A 225 -7.28 4.87 -19.62
N PHE A 226 -6.68 3.86 -18.98
CA PHE A 226 -7.09 3.37 -17.66
C PHE A 226 -8.56 2.96 -17.64
N ASP A 227 -9.03 2.25 -18.65
CA ASP A 227 -10.41 1.77 -18.84
C ASP A 227 -10.52 0.24 -18.75
N ARG A 228 -9.55 -0.40 -18.08
CA ARG A 228 -9.52 -1.84 -17.77
C ARG A 228 -8.68 -2.10 -16.52
N LEU A 229 -8.97 -3.19 -15.83
CA LEU A 229 -8.23 -3.62 -14.65
C LEU A 229 -7.04 -4.52 -15.00
N GLY A 230 -6.15 -4.69 -14.02
CA GLY A 230 -5.05 -5.64 -14.04
C GLY A 230 -5.45 -7.03 -13.55
N VAL A 231 -4.44 -7.87 -13.33
CA VAL A 231 -4.62 -9.23 -12.83
C VAL A 231 -5.16 -9.21 -11.40
N ARG A 232 -5.89 -10.26 -11.02
CA ARG A 232 -6.36 -10.46 -9.65
C ARG A 232 -5.18 -10.49 -8.68
N VAL A 233 -5.35 -9.89 -7.51
CA VAL A 233 -4.37 -9.87 -6.43
C VAL A 233 -5.05 -10.31 -5.12
N PRO A 234 -4.30 -10.88 -4.16
CA PRO A 234 -4.90 -11.29 -2.89
C PRO A 234 -5.47 -10.09 -2.13
N ALA A 235 -6.63 -10.25 -1.50
CA ALA A 235 -7.12 -9.34 -0.49
C ALA A 235 -7.81 -10.10 0.66
N ILE A 236 -7.49 -9.73 1.90
CA ILE A 236 -8.01 -10.36 3.13
C ILE A 236 -8.59 -9.27 4.03
N LEU A 237 -9.85 -9.44 4.44
CA LEU A 237 -10.53 -8.55 5.38
C LEU A 237 -10.61 -9.21 6.75
N VAL A 238 -9.90 -8.63 7.72
CA VAL A 238 -9.78 -9.12 9.09
C VAL A 238 -10.50 -8.17 10.03
N SER A 239 -11.50 -8.65 10.75
CA SER A 239 -12.22 -7.89 11.78
C SER A 239 -13.05 -8.85 12.63
N PRO A 240 -13.28 -8.57 13.93
CA PRO A 240 -14.22 -9.37 14.72
C PRO A 240 -15.67 -9.25 14.23
N TRP A 241 -15.98 -8.30 13.35
CA TRP A 241 -17.31 -8.14 12.76
C TRP A 241 -17.54 -9.03 11.53
N VAL A 242 -16.48 -9.66 11.01
CA VAL A 242 -16.55 -10.51 9.81
C VAL A 242 -16.74 -11.97 10.21
N GLN A 243 -17.69 -12.64 9.56
CA GLN A 243 -17.96 -14.05 9.78
C GLN A 243 -16.74 -14.91 9.41
N LYS A 244 -16.46 -15.94 10.21
CA LYS A 244 -15.37 -16.90 9.98
C LYS A 244 -15.52 -17.59 8.63
N GLY A 245 -14.41 -17.75 7.89
CA GLY A 245 -14.35 -18.52 6.64
C GLY A 245 -15.20 -17.94 5.51
N THR A 246 -15.29 -16.61 5.44
CA THR A 246 -16.11 -15.93 4.42
C THR A 246 -15.33 -15.80 3.12
N VAL A 247 -15.98 -16.12 2.00
CA VAL A 247 -15.47 -15.75 0.66
C VAL A 247 -16.32 -14.60 0.14
N ILE A 248 -15.67 -13.46 -0.10
CA ILE A 248 -16.30 -12.28 -0.68
C ILE A 248 -16.10 -12.34 -2.19
N HIS A 249 -17.22 -12.47 -2.89
CA HIS A 249 -17.27 -12.56 -4.35
C HIS A 249 -17.34 -11.16 -4.99
N LYS A 250 -18.09 -11.02 -6.09
CA LYS A 250 -18.34 -9.71 -6.73
C LYS A 250 -19.05 -8.74 -5.77
N PRO A 251 -18.79 -7.43 -5.88
CA PRO A 251 -19.56 -6.43 -5.14
C PRO A 251 -20.99 -6.32 -5.68
N ASP A 252 -21.90 -5.80 -4.85
CA ASP A 252 -23.30 -5.60 -5.24
C ASP A 252 -23.52 -4.36 -6.13
N GLY A 253 -22.49 -3.52 -6.30
CA GLY A 253 -22.60 -2.26 -6.99
C GLY A 253 -21.43 -1.33 -6.67
N PRO A 254 -21.51 -0.03 -7.03
CA PRO A 254 -22.71 0.71 -7.40
C PRO A 254 -23.27 0.48 -8.82
N THR A 255 -22.55 -0.23 -9.69
CA THR A 255 -23.03 -0.60 -11.03
C THR A 255 -22.96 -2.12 -11.22
N PRO A 256 -23.69 -2.72 -12.20
CA PRO A 256 -23.59 -4.15 -12.50
C PRO A 256 -22.18 -4.61 -12.90
N THR A 257 -21.34 -3.68 -13.36
CA THR A 257 -19.95 -3.95 -13.78
C THR A 257 -18.92 -3.71 -12.68
N SER A 258 -19.34 -3.20 -11.53
CA SER A 258 -18.43 -2.88 -10.42
C SER A 258 -17.65 -4.13 -9.98
N GLU A 259 -16.38 -3.95 -9.67
CA GLU A 259 -15.50 -4.99 -9.14
C GLU A 259 -14.75 -4.43 -7.92
N PHE A 260 -14.17 -5.32 -7.11
CA PHE A 260 -13.23 -4.89 -6.09
C PHE A 260 -11.85 -4.64 -6.72
N GLU A 261 -11.28 -3.47 -6.47
CA GLU A 261 -9.94 -3.06 -6.89
C GLU A 261 -9.41 -1.99 -5.94
N HIS A 262 -8.21 -1.45 -6.14
CA HIS A 262 -7.58 -0.58 -5.12
C HIS A 262 -8.39 0.65 -4.74
N SER A 263 -9.20 1.20 -5.65
CA SER A 263 -10.09 2.33 -5.36
C SER A 263 -11.36 1.93 -4.59
N SER A 264 -11.58 0.63 -4.36
CA SER A 264 -12.57 0.14 -3.37
C SER A 264 -12.22 0.57 -1.95
N ILE A 265 -10.94 0.86 -1.65
CA ILE A 265 -10.51 1.40 -0.36
C ILE A 265 -11.07 2.83 -0.16
N PRO A 266 -10.77 3.84 -1.00
CA PRO A 266 -11.33 5.17 -0.86
C PRO A 266 -12.85 5.20 -1.00
N ALA A 267 -13.43 4.36 -1.86
CA ALA A 267 -14.89 4.19 -1.96
C ALA A 267 -15.51 3.73 -0.63
N THR A 268 -14.90 2.71 0.00
CA THR A 268 -15.34 2.19 1.30
C THR A 268 -15.13 3.22 2.40
N MET A 269 -14.01 3.96 2.42
CA MET A 269 -13.78 5.02 3.42
C MET A 269 -14.83 6.14 3.30
N LYS A 270 -15.18 6.56 2.09
CA LYS A 270 -16.25 7.54 1.86
C LYS A 270 -17.57 7.05 2.45
N LYS A 271 -17.95 5.81 2.19
CA LYS A 271 -19.22 5.24 2.64
C LYS A 271 -19.23 4.96 4.15
N LEU A 272 -18.17 4.35 4.67
CA LEU A 272 -18.03 3.97 6.08
C LEU A 272 -18.06 5.19 7.01
N PHE A 273 -17.39 6.28 6.64
CA PHE A 273 -17.32 7.50 7.45
C PHE A 273 -18.31 8.58 7.02
N ASN A 274 -19.15 8.30 6.02
CA ASN A 274 -20.08 9.28 5.43
C ASN A 274 -19.40 10.60 5.06
N LEU A 275 -18.27 10.52 4.34
CA LEU A 275 -17.44 11.68 4.02
C LEU A 275 -18.21 12.69 3.16
N THR A 276 -18.09 13.97 3.51
CA THR A 276 -18.82 15.09 2.86
C THR A 276 -18.28 15.43 1.49
N SER A 277 -16.98 15.19 1.26
CA SER A 277 -16.37 15.40 -0.06
C SER A 277 -16.90 14.38 -1.07
N ASP A 278 -17.05 14.78 -2.33
CA ASP A 278 -17.33 13.85 -3.43
C ASP A 278 -16.27 12.72 -3.54
N HIS A 279 -16.59 11.70 -4.34
CA HIS A 279 -15.61 10.70 -4.76
C HIS A 279 -14.36 11.38 -5.36
N LEU A 280 -13.20 10.77 -5.16
CA LEU A 280 -11.94 11.32 -5.64
C LEU A 280 -11.91 11.38 -7.18
N THR A 281 -12.45 10.35 -7.83
CA THR A 281 -12.52 10.21 -9.29
C THR A 281 -13.77 9.42 -9.70
N LYS A 282 -13.92 9.13 -11.00
CA LYS A 282 -14.97 8.19 -11.47
C LYS A 282 -14.69 6.75 -11.06
N ARG A 283 -13.45 6.41 -10.72
CA ARG A 283 -13.05 5.04 -10.40
C ARG A 283 -13.55 4.62 -9.02
N ASP A 284 -13.34 5.41 -7.97
CA ASP A 284 -13.90 5.10 -6.65
C ASP A 284 -15.41 5.33 -6.56
N ALA A 285 -15.99 6.15 -7.45
CA ALA A 285 -17.43 6.23 -7.63
C ALA A 285 -18.04 4.96 -8.27
N TRP A 286 -17.23 4.15 -8.97
CA TRP A 286 -17.64 2.90 -9.61
C TRP A 286 -17.22 1.65 -8.82
N ALA A 287 -16.18 1.73 -8.01
CA ALA A 287 -15.61 0.59 -7.31
C ALA A 287 -16.56 -0.02 -6.28
N GLY A 288 -16.43 -1.33 -6.07
CA GLY A 288 -17.14 -2.03 -5.00
C GLY A 288 -16.79 -1.48 -3.61
N THR A 289 -17.75 -1.55 -2.68
CA THR A 289 -17.53 -1.19 -1.27
C THR A 289 -17.79 -2.39 -0.36
N PHE A 290 -17.09 -2.46 0.77
CA PHE A 290 -17.11 -3.63 1.66
C PHE A 290 -17.46 -3.29 3.11
N GLU A 291 -17.93 -2.07 3.40
CA GLU A 291 -18.36 -1.68 4.75
C GLU A 291 -19.55 -2.50 5.26
N LYS A 292 -20.40 -3.02 4.35
CA LYS A 292 -21.54 -3.87 4.72
C LYS A 292 -21.12 -5.08 5.56
N TYR A 293 -19.90 -5.60 5.36
CA TYR A 293 -19.42 -6.77 6.10
C TYR A 293 -19.14 -6.49 7.57
N PHE A 294 -19.08 -5.21 7.98
CA PHE A 294 -18.94 -4.82 9.39
C PHE A 294 -20.29 -4.74 10.11
N THR A 295 -21.41 -4.77 9.39
CA THR A 295 -22.77 -4.58 9.96
C THR A 295 -23.66 -5.82 9.86
N ILE A 296 -23.16 -6.92 9.27
CA ILE A 296 -23.90 -8.20 9.18
C ILE A 296 -24.18 -8.77 10.58
N ARG A 297 -23.30 -8.48 11.55
CA ARG A 297 -23.38 -9.00 12.92
C ARG A 297 -23.80 -7.90 13.89
N ASN A 298 -24.59 -8.28 14.89
CA ASN A 298 -24.98 -7.40 15.99
C ASN A 298 -23.92 -7.32 17.11
N THR A 299 -23.03 -8.32 17.18
CA THR A 299 -21.94 -8.39 18.17
C THR A 299 -20.63 -8.84 17.53
N PRO A 300 -19.49 -8.30 18.02
CA PRO A 300 -18.18 -8.76 17.56
C PRO A 300 -17.98 -10.23 17.97
N ARG A 301 -17.24 -10.95 17.15
CA ARG A 301 -16.82 -12.32 17.41
C ARG A 301 -15.88 -12.38 18.62
N THR A 302 -16.14 -13.34 19.50
CA THR A 302 -15.29 -13.64 20.66
C THR A 302 -14.32 -14.79 20.41
N ASP A 303 -14.43 -15.46 19.27
CA ASP A 303 -13.63 -16.63 18.87
C ASP A 303 -12.46 -16.28 17.94
N CYS A 304 -12.16 -14.99 17.73
CA CYS A 304 -11.01 -14.58 16.92
C CYS A 304 -9.69 -14.98 17.60
N PRO A 305 -8.76 -15.63 16.88
CA PRO A 305 -7.53 -16.16 17.49
C PRO A 305 -6.71 -15.06 18.14
N GLU A 306 -6.13 -15.33 19.30
CA GLU A 306 -5.26 -14.36 19.96
C GLU A 306 -3.87 -14.29 19.32
N LYS A 307 -3.43 -15.42 18.73
CA LYS A 307 -2.15 -15.58 18.06
C LYS A 307 -2.32 -16.35 16.77
N LEU A 308 -1.52 -16.01 15.76
CA LEU A 308 -1.44 -16.74 14.50
C LEU A 308 -0.33 -17.80 14.56
N PRO A 309 -0.32 -18.78 13.64
CA PRO A 309 0.74 -19.78 13.57
C PRO A 309 2.15 -19.17 13.43
N GLU A 310 3.15 -19.88 13.95
CA GLU A 310 4.56 -19.47 13.83
C GLU A 310 5.13 -19.73 12.44
N VAL A 311 5.91 -18.77 11.94
CA VAL A 311 6.65 -18.88 10.68
C VAL A 311 8.00 -19.54 10.95
N LYS A 312 8.08 -20.85 10.75
CA LYS A 312 9.22 -21.67 11.20
C LYS A 312 10.42 -21.69 10.23
N LYS A 313 10.22 -21.35 8.96
CA LYS A 313 11.22 -21.51 7.91
C LYS A 313 11.26 -20.29 7.01
N THR A 314 12.47 -19.90 6.60
CA THR A 314 12.66 -19.02 5.45
C THR A 314 12.14 -19.72 4.18
N LEU A 315 11.51 -18.95 3.29
CA LEU A 315 11.02 -19.47 2.01
C LEU A 315 11.96 -19.16 0.85
N ARG A 316 13.04 -18.41 1.09
CA ARG A 316 14.11 -18.20 0.12
C ARG A 316 15.38 -18.96 0.51
N PRO A 317 16.20 -19.40 -0.46
CA PRO A 317 17.39 -20.20 -0.18
C PRO A 317 18.64 -19.36 0.14
N PHE A 318 18.53 -18.03 0.28
CA PHE A 318 19.67 -17.14 0.47
C PHE A 318 19.37 -16.01 1.47
N GLU A 319 20.43 -15.50 2.09
CA GLU A 319 20.38 -14.33 2.99
C GLU A 319 20.01 -13.03 2.25
N PRO A 320 19.55 -11.98 2.98
CA PRO A 320 19.36 -10.66 2.41
C PRO A 320 20.56 -10.17 1.59
N LYS A 321 20.30 -9.65 0.40
CA LYS A 321 21.34 -9.20 -0.53
C LYS A 321 21.41 -7.67 -0.58
N GLU A 322 22.17 -7.08 0.33
CA GLU A 322 22.27 -5.62 0.43
C GLU A 322 23.27 -4.97 -0.56
N GLU A 323 24.14 -5.77 -1.20
CA GLU A 323 25.17 -5.29 -2.13
C GLU A 323 24.72 -5.26 -3.60
N VAL A 324 23.50 -5.72 -3.89
CA VAL A 324 22.96 -5.74 -5.25
C VAL A 324 22.42 -4.38 -5.65
N THR A 325 22.22 -4.20 -6.96
CA THR A 325 21.60 -3.00 -7.52
C THR A 325 20.12 -2.93 -7.18
N LEU A 326 19.58 -1.71 -7.18
CA LEU A 326 18.20 -1.43 -6.83
C LEU A 326 17.20 -1.99 -7.85
N SER A 327 16.05 -2.46 -7.37
CA SER A 327 14.87 -2.69 -8.21
C SER A 327 14.33 -1.36 -8.76
N GLU A 328 13.51 -1.39 -9.82
CA GLU A 328 12.94 -0.15 -10.37
C GLU A 328 12.10 0.61 -9.33
N PHE A 329 11.35 -0.09 -8.47
CA PHE A 329 10.60 0.55 -7.38
C PHE A 329 11.52 1.18 -6.32
N GLN A 330 12.61 0.51 -5.94
CA GLN A 330 13.61 1.08 -5.03
C GLN A 330 14.30 2.32 -5.63
N LYS A 331 14.54 2.35 -6.95
CA LYS A 331 15.07 3.55 -7.63
C LYS A 331 14.10 4.72 -7.55
N GLU A 332 12.79 4.49 -7.64
CA GLU A 332 11.79 5.53 -7.44
C GLU A 332 11.77 6.06 -6.01
N MET A 333 11.89 5.17 -5.02
CA MET A 333 12.08 5.58 -3.62
C MET A 333 13.28 6.50 -3.46
N MET A 334 14.39 6.24 -4.18
CA MET A 334 15.56 7.12 -4.12
C MET A 334 15.33 8.49 -4.79
N VAL A 335 14.56 8.54 -5.88
CA VAL A 335 14.14 9.81 -6.46
C VAL A 335 13.31 10.60 -5.45
N LEU A 336 12.35 9.95 -4.77
CA LEU A 336 11.59 10.58 -3.69
C LEU A 336 12.49 11.06 -2.55
N ALA A 337 13.36 10.18 -2.04
CA ALA A 337 14.29 10.46 -0.95
C ALA A 337 15.15 11.70 -1.26
N SER A 338 15.63 11.85 -2.50
CA SER A 338 16.41 13.02 -2.90
C SER A 338 15.65 14.34 -2.77
N GLN A 339 14.36 14.33 -3.11
CA GLN A 339 13.50 15.50 -2.95
C GLN A 339 13.23 15.82 -1.49
N LEU A 340 13.01 14.79 -0.66
CA LEU A 340 12.83 14.94 0.78
C LEU A 340 14.08 15.49 1.48
N TYR A 341 15.26 15.15 0.97
CA TYR A 341 16.54 15.65 1.47
C TYR A 341 16.84 17.10 1.05
N GLY A 342 16.07 17.67 0.11
CA GLY A 342 16.27 19.03 -0.40
C GLY A 342 17.31 19.13 -1.52
N VAL A 343 17.69 18.02 -2.15
CA VAL A 343 18.58 18.02 -3.32
C VAL A 343 17.70 18.16 -4.57
N HIS A 344 17.72 19.34 -5.20
CA HIS A 344 17.09 19.52 -6.52
C HIS A 344 17.75 18.57 -7.54
N PRO A 345 16.98 17.92 -8.43
CA PRO A 345 17.52 16.90 -9.30
C PRO A 345 18.51 17.54 -10.29
N ARG A 346 19.80 17.36 -10.02
CA ARG A 346 20.87 17.55 -11.01
C ARG A 346 20.94 16.30 -11.88
N ARG A 347 21.51 16.40 -13.09
CA ARG A 347 21.83 15.23 -13.95
C ARG A 347 22.50 14.08 -13.18
N HIS A 348 23.32 14.41 -12.18
CA HIS A 348 24.01 13.48 -11.29
C HIS A 348 23.10 12.61 -10.40
N LEU A 349 21.81 12.95 -10.23
CA LEU A 349 20.91 12.17 -9.36
C LEU A 349 20.63 10.78 -9.95
N VAL A 350 20.37 10.70 -11.25
CA VAL A 350 20.07 9.43 -11.92
C VAL A 350 21.30 8.51 -11.87
N GLU A 351 22.48 9.05 -12.19
CA GLU A 351 23.76 8.34 -12.10
C GLU A 351 24.08 7.87 -10.67
N MET A 352 23.76 8.69 -9.66
CA MET A 352 23.93 8.32 -8.26
C MET A 352 23.03 7.14 -7.89
N VAL A 353 21.73 7.23 -8.21
CA VAL A 353 20.75 6.18 -7.89
C VAL A 353 21.07 4.87 -8.59
N ASP A 354 21.48 4.90 -9.86
CA ASP A 354 21.79 3.69 -10.62
C ASP A 354 23.09 3.00 -10.14
N ARG A 355 23.91 3.67 -9.32
CA ARG A 355 25.14 3.13 -8.71
C ARG A 355 24.98 2.67 -7.26
N MET A 356 23.86 3.00 -6.61
CA MET A 356 23.63 2.63 -5.21
C MET A 356 23.40 1.13 -5.04
N SER A 357 23.97 0.57 -3.97
CA SER A 357 23.52 -0.72 -3.46
C SER A 357 22.22 -0.60 -2.65
N VAL A 358 21.50 -1.72 -2.48
CA VAL A 358 20.31 -1.78 -1.61
C VAL A 358 20.60 -1.26 -0.19
N GLY A 359 21.75 -1.61 0.38
CA GLY A 359 22.17 -1.15 1.71
C GLY A 359 22.43 0.36 1.77
N GLU A 360 23.08 0.93 0.75
CA GLU A 360 23.30 2.37 0.65
C GLU A 360 21.99 3.15 0.49
N ALA A 361 21.11 2.66 -0.37
CA ALA A 361 19.79 3.25 -0.61
C ALA A 361 18.91 3.23 0.65
N SER A 362 18.91 2.12 1.40
CA SER A 362 18.18 2.03 2.67
C SER A 362 18.64 3.10 3.69
N ARG A 363 19.96 3.29 3.84
CA ARG A 363 20.53 4.34 4.70
C ARG A 363 20.14 5.74 4.21
N TYR A 364 20.25 5.98 2.91
CA TYR A 364 19.88 7.26 2.30
C TYR A 364 18.40 7.60 2.50
N ALA A 365 17.49 6.65 2.25
CA ALA A 365 16.05 6.79 2.49
C ALA A 365 15.72 7.13 3.95
N ASN A 366 16.32 6.40 4.89
CA ASN A 366 16.10 6.64 6.32
C ASN A 366 16.50 8.06 6.74
N GLU A 367 17.69 8.51 6.34
CA GLU A 367 18.15 9.86 6.64
C GLU A 367 17.31 10.93 5.90
N ALA A 368 16.87 10.65 4.67
CA ALA A 368 16.00 11.54 3.91
C ALA A 368 14.68 11.84 4.63
N VAL A 369 13.98 10.80 5.07
CA VAL A 369 12.71 10.92 5.78
C VAL A 369 12.92 11.61 7.13
N LYS A 370 13.98 11.25 7.87
CA LYS A 370 14.32 11.86 9.16
C LYS A 370 14.57 13.36 9.02
N VAL A 371 15.34 13.79 8.01
CA VAL A 371 15.59 15.22 7.75
C VAL A 371 14.30 15.94 7.37
N PHE A 372 13.51 15.37 6.45
CA PHE A 372 12.23 15.94 6.04
C PHE A 372 11.28 16.18 7.23
N LEU A 373 11.04 15.15 8.05
CA LEU A 373 10.15 15.24 9.21
C LEU A 373 10.69 16.18 10.28
N LYS A 374 12.00 16.13 10.57
CA LYS A 374 12.64 17.04 11.54
C LYS A 374 12.50 18.50 11.13
N ASN A 375 12.74 18.82 9.87
CA ASN A 375 12.61 20.18 9.34
C ASN A 375 11.15 20.65 9.34
N GLY A 376 10.21 19.79 8.95
CA GLY A 376 8.78 20.10 9.00
C GLY A 376 8.29 20.37 10.42
N ARG A 377 8.66 19.54 11.39
CA ARG A 377 8.32 19.71 12.82
C ARG A 377 8.88 21.01 13.40
N ARG A 378 10.15 21.33 13.11
CA ARG A 378 10.79 22.60 13.50
C ARG A 378 10.04 23.80 12.93
N LYS A 379 9.65 23.75 11.66
CA LYS A 379 8.89 24.82 11.00
C LYS A 379 7.50 24.99 11.62
N LEU A 380 6.80 23.90 11.92
CA LEU A 380 5.53 23.96 12.66
C LEU A 380 5.67 24.61 14.03
N GLN A 381 6.71 24.24 14.79
CA GLN A 381 6.95 24.82 16.12
C GLN A 381 7.17 26.33 16.05
N ARG A 382 7.97 26.81 15.10
CA ARG A 382 8.19 28.26 14.87
C ARG A 382 6.89 28.98 14.52
N LEU A 383 6.04 28.40 13.68
CA LEU A 383 4.75 28.98 13.32
C LEU A 383 3.79 29.07 14.51
N ARG A 384 3.82 28.10 15.43
CA ARG A 384 3.05 28.15 16.68
C ARG A 384 3.53 29.29 17.59
N GLN A 385 4.83 29.40 17.79
CA GLN A 385 5.45 30.48 18.57
C GLN A 385 5.10 31.88 18.02
N LEU A 386 5.13 32.05 16.69
CA LEU A 386 4.75 33.32 16.04
C LEU A 386 3.26 33.67 16.21
N ARG A 387 2.37 32.67 16.21
CA ARG A 387 0.94 32.89 16.47
C ARG A 387 0.70 33.32 17.91
N GLU A 388 1.34 32.65 18.87
CA GLU A 388 1.25 32.97 20.30
C GLU A 388 1.85 34.36 20.62
N SER A 389 2.89 34.79 19.92
CA SER A 389 3.44 36.15 20.09
C SER A 389 2.54 37.24 19.51
N ASN A 390 1.81 36.94 18.43
CA ASN A 390 0.91 37.88 17.78
C ASN A 390 -0.46 37.98 18.47
N SER A 391 -0.90 36.96 19.21
CA SER A 391 -2.12 37.01 20.02
C SER A 391 -1.94 37.73 21.37
N LYS A 392 -0.70 38.08 21.73
CA LYS A 392 -0.34 38.82 22.95
C LYS A 392 -0.11 40.32 22.70
N LYS A 393 -0.18 40.76 21.44
CA LYS A 393 -0.21 42.16 21.01
C LYS A 393 -1.60 42.48 20.54
#